data_AF-A0A7X9E411-F1
#
_entry.id   AF-A0A7X9E411-F1
#
_cell.length_a   1.000
_cell.length_b   1.000
_cell.length_c   1.000
_cell.angle_alpha   90.00
_cell.angle_beta   90.00
_cell.angle_gamma   90.00
#
_symmetry.space_group_name_H-M   'P 1'
#
loop_
_entity.id
_entity.type
_entity.pdbx_description
1 polymer ?
#
loop_
_entity_poly.entity_id
_entity_poly.type
_entity_poly.pdbx_seq_one_letter_code
_entity_poly.pdbx_strand_id
1 'polypeptide(L)'
;MNDLQKKTIRMKELMDTVEKSIENLTTDNFNTNFKFSLDTMSEIQSIKKDLAQKYGINNIAKYDPEMLIKAKLIEKSYDNIIEKFRRELKKTENQLFNINKQKKITNYIR
;
A
#
# COMPACT_ATOMS: atom_id res chain seq x y z
N MET A 1 -24.80 1.37 20.47
CA MET A 1 -23.84 0.74 19.53
C MET A 1 -22.69 0.13 20.31
N ASN A 2 -22.41 -1.15 20.10
CA ASN A 2 -21.37 -1.92 20.79
C ASN A 2 -19.96 -1.41 20.39
N ASP A 3 -18.97 -1.37 21.31
CA ASP A 3 -17.59 -0.88 21.04
C ASP A 3 -16.97 -1.62 19.84
N LEU A 4 -17.25 -2.93 19.75
CA LEU A 4 -16.87 -3.79 18.63
C LEU A 4 -17.40 -3.26 17.29
N GLN A 5 -18.70 -2.98 17.18
CA GLN A 5 -19.31 -2.48 15.93
C GLN A 5 -18.68 -1.17 15.46
N LYS A 6 -18.50 -0.21 16.37
CA LYS A 6 -17.93 1.10 16.02
C LYS A 6 -16.51 0.98 15.49
N LYS A 7 -15.69 0.16 16.14
CA LYS A 7 -14.29 -0.05 15.72
C LYS A 7 -14.18 -0.85 14.44
N THR A 8 -15.03 -1.85 14.23
CA THR A 8 -15.07 -2.59 12.97
C THR A 8 -15.49 -1.69 11.80
N ILE A 9 -16.49 -0.83 11.98
CA ILE A 9 -16.89 0.16 10.97
C ILE A 9 -15.73 1.11 10.64
N ARG A 10 -15.08 1.68 11.67
CA ARG A 10 -13.92 2.54 11.48
C ARG A 10 -12.77 1.84 10.73
N MET A 11 -12.49 0.58 11.06
CA MET A 11 -11.49 -0.20 10.32
C MET A 11 -11.84 -0.37 8.85
N LYS A 12 -13.12 -0.61 8.52
CA LYS A 12 -13.57 -0.69 7.12
C LYS A 12 -13.35 0.62 6.38
N GLU A 13 -13.73 1.74 6.98
CA GLU A 13 -13.51 3.08 6.40
C GLU A 13 -12.02 3.38 6.16
N LEU A 14 -11.16 3.01 7.12
CA LEU A 14 -9.71 3.15 6.97
C LEU A 14 -9.18 2.23 5.85
N MET A 15 -9.68 1.00 5.75
CA MET A 15 -9.32 0.07 4.67
C MET A 15 -9.75 0.61 3.29
N ASP A 16 -10.95 1.17 3.16
CA ASP A 16 -11.41 1.84 1.93
C ASP A 16 -10.50 3.01 1.55
N THR A 17 -10.05 3.75 2.57
CA THR A 17 -9.16 4.90 2.39
C THR A 17 -7.77 4.45 1.89
N VAL A 18 -7.24 3.38 2.48
CA VAL A 18 -5.97 2.76 2.04
C VAL A 18 -6.09 2.24 0.62
N GLU A 19 -7.16 1.51 0.30
CA GLU A 19 -7.41 0.95 -1.04
C GLU A 19 -7.41 2.06 -2.10
N LYS A 20 -8.19 3.13 -1.89
CA LYS A 20 -8.22 4.28 -2.81
C LYS A 20 -6.89 5.00 -2.90
N SER A 21 -6.16 5.13 -1.79
CA SER A 21 -4.86 5.81 -1.79
C SER A 21 -3.83 5.03 -2.58
N ILE A 22 -3.85 3.70 -2.45
CA ILE A 22 -2.98 2.77 -3.19
C ILE A 22 -3.33 2.79 -4.67
N GLU A 23 -4.60 2.67 -5.05
CA GLU A 23 -5.03 2.68 -6.47
C GLU A 23 -4.67 3.97 -7.20
N ASN A 24 -4.67 5.11 -6.50
CA ASN A 24 -4.34 6.41 -7.07
C ASN A 24 -2.86 6.80 -6.91
N LEU A 25 -1.97 5.84 -6.62
CA LEU A 25 -0.52 6.08 -6.59
C LEU A 25 0.02 6.39 -7.99
N THR A 26 0.59 7.57 -8.12
CA THR A 26 1.36 8.04 -9.28
C THR A 26 2.78 8.40 -8.82
N THR A 27 3.70 8.60 -9.77
CA THR A 27 5.06 9.07 -9.46
C THR A 27 5.06 10.40 -8.72
N ASP A 28 4.11 11.29 -9.04
CA ASP A 28 4.07 12.66 -8.51
C ASP A 28 3.53 12.71 -7.07
N ASN A 29 2.61 11.79 -6.74
CA ASN A 29 1.99 11.72 -5.42
C ASN A 29 2.53 10.57 -4.56
N PHE A 30 3.52 9.82 -5.06
CA PHE A 30 4.02 8.60 -4.43
C PHE A 30 4.38 8.83 -2.95
N ASN A 31 5.28 9.77 -2.67
CA ASN A 31 5.78 10.01 -1.31
C ASN A 31 4.65 10.37 -0.33
N THR A 32 3.66 11.14 -0.78
CA THR A 32 2.56 11.61 0.06
C THR A 32 1.54 10.50 0.29
N ASN A 33 1.04 9.87 -0.78
CA ASN A 33 0.00 8.86 -0.71
C ASN A 33 0.49 7.55 -0.09
N PHE A 34 1.75 7.19 -0.34
CA PHE A 34 2.38 6.02 0.25
C PHE A 34 2.54 6.19 1.77
N LYS A 35 3.05 7.35 2.22
CA LYS A 35 3.16 7.66 3.64
C LYS A 35 1.79 7.66 4.32
N PHE A 36 0.81 8.31 3.71
CA PHE A 36 -0.56 8.32 4.22
C PHE A 36 -1.15 6.91 4.34
N SER A 37 -0.93 6.05 3.35
CA SER A 37 -1.37 4.65 3.39
C SER A 37 -0.69 3.86 4.51
N LEU A 38 0.62 4.07 4.74
CA LEU A 38 1.36 3.44 5.85
C LEU A 38 0.87 3.89 7.23
N ASP A 39 0.63 5.18 7.41
CA ASP A 39 0.13 5.75 8.65
C ASP A 39 -1.28 5.20 8.95
N THR A 40 -2.15 5.18 7.93
CA THR A 40 -3.51 4.62 8.01
C THR A 40 -3.48 3.12 8.33
N MET A 41 -2.56 2.36 7.73
CA MET A 41 -2.39 0.93 8.01
C MET A 41 -1.90 0.69 9.45
N SER A 42 -1.05 1.58 9.97
CA SER A 42 -0.61 1.52 11.37
C SER A 42 -1.78 1.77 12.33
N GLU A 43 -2.69 2.67 12.00
CA GLU A 43 -3.93 2.89 12.77
C GLU A 43 -4.82 1.64 12.75
N ILE A 44 -5.02 1.02 11.59
CA ILE A 44 -5.74 -0.26 11.46
C ILE A 44 -5.10 -1.33 12.35
N GLN A 45 -3.77 -1.46 12.34
CA GLN A 45 -3.04 -2.41 13.19
C GLN A 45 -3.31 -2.16 14.68
N SER A 46 -3.38 -0.89 15.10
CA SER A 46 -3.67 -0.50 16.48
C SER A 46 -5.08 -0.89 16.89
N ILE A 47 -6.09 -0.57 16.07
CA ILE A 47 -7.49 -0.94 16.34
C ILE A 47 -7.64 -2.47 16.38
N LYS A 48 -6.96 -3.19 15.48
CA LYS A 48 -6.94 -4.66 15.47
C LYS A 48 -6.40 -5.22 16.79
N LYS A 49 -5.28 -4.67 17.29
CA LYS A 49 -4.67 -5.11 18.56
C LYS A 49 -5.60 -4.85 19.74
N ASP A 50 -6.22 -3.68 19.81
CA ASP A 50 -7.15 -3.32 20.88
C ASP A 50 -8.39 -4.23 20.89
N LEU A 51 -8.98 -4.48 19.70
CA LEU A 51 -10.08 -5.44 19.57
C LEU A 51 -9.65 -6.86 19.94
N ALA A 52 -8.46 -7.29 19.49
CA ALA A 52 -7.92 -8.61 19.78
C ALA A 52 -7.70 -8.83 21.28
N GLN A 53 -7.24 -7.80 21.99
CA GLN A 53 -7.03 -7.84 23.43
C GLN A 53 -8.36 -7.91 24.21
N LYS A 54 -9.40 -7.20 23.75
CA LYS A 54 -10.71 -7.18 24.41
C LYS A 54 -11.59 -8.39 24.14
N TYR A 55 -11.58 -8.90 22.91
CA TYR A 55 -12.55 -9.89 22.43
C TYR A 55 -11.92 -11.21 21.97
N GLY A 56 -10.60 -11.26 21.80
CA GLY A 56 -9.88 -12.39 21.24
C GLY A 56 -9.92 -12.42 19.71
N ILE A 57 -8.78 -12.74 19.08
CA ILE A 57 -8.61 -12.79 17.62
C ILE A 57 -9.64 -13.69 16.94
N ASN A 58 -9.96 -14.84 17.54
CA ASN A 58 -10.87 -15.83 16.98
C ASN A 58 -12.32 -15.32 16.90
N ASN A 59 -12.73 -14.44 17.81
CA ASN A 59 -14.08 -13.87 17.80
C ASN A 59 -14.21 -12.73 16.77
N ILE A 60 -13.14 -11.98 16.52
CA ILE A 60 -13.12 -10.94 15.48
C ILE A 60 -13.20 -11.57 14.09
N ALA A 61 -12.44 -12.63 13.85
CA ALA A 61 -12.44 -13.33 12.57
C ALA A 61 -13.81 -13.96 12.25
N LYS A 62 -14.55 -14.42 13.27
CA LYS A 62 -15.92 -14.91 13.12
C LYS A 62 -16.94 -13.79 12.94
N TYR A 63 -16.69 -12.63 13.53
CA TYR A 63 -17.58 -11.48 13.47
C TYR A 63 -17.59 -10.82 12.10
N ASP A 64 -16.44 -10.74 11.43
CA ASP A 64 -16.34 -10.10 10.11
C ASP A 64 -15.30 -10.78 9.21
N PRO A 65 -15.66 -11.88 8.54
CA PRO A 65 -14.77 -12.57 7.62
C PRO A 65 -14.47 -11.75 6.34
N GLU A 66 -15.38 -10.87 5.91
CA GLU A 66 -15.16 -10.00 4.75
C GLU A 66 -13.98 -9.06 4.96
N MET A 67 -13.80 -8.60 6.19
CA MET A 67 -12.66 -7.76 6.57
C MET A 67 -11.31 -8.44 6.34
N LEU A 68 -11.21 -9.75 6.57
CA LEU A 68 -9.99 -10.52 6.29
C LEU A 68 -9.74 -10.66 4.79
N ILE A 69 -10.79 -10.83 4.00
CA ILE A 69 -10.71 -10.87 2.53
C ILE A 69 -10.21 -9.52 2.01
N LYS A 70 -10.79 -8.42 2.49
CA LYS A 70 -10.40 -7.06 2.10
C LYS A 70 -8.96 -6.74 2.46
N ALA A 71 -8.50 -7.14 3.65
CA ALA A 71 -7.09 -6.97 4.03
C ALA A 71 -6.14 -7.67 3.06
N LYS A 72 -6.46 -8.90 2.63
CA LYS A 72 -5.65 -9.63 1.63
C LYS A 72 -5.69 -8.99 0.26
N LEU A 73 -6.83 -8.42 -0.15
CA LEU A 73 -6.94 -7.69 -1.41
C LEU A 73 -6.06 -6.45 -1.41
N ILE A 74 -6.07 -5.68 -0.31
CA ILE A 74 -5.20 -4.50 -0.13
C ILE A 74 -3.72 -4.89 -0.21
N GLU A 75 -3.32 -5.96 0.49
CA GLU A 75 -1.95 -6.49 0.45
C GLU A 75 -1.54 -6.84 -0.99
N LYS A 76 -2.39 -7.56 -1.73
CA LYS A 76 -2.14 -7.91 -3.12
C LYS A 76 -2.03 -6.69 -4.03
N SER A 77 -2.92 -5.69 -3.85
CA SER A 77 -2.87 -4.45 -4.62
C SER A 77 -1.57 -3.68 -4.36
N TYR A 78 -1.12 -3.66 -3.11
CA TYR A 78 0.14 -3.03 -2.74
C TYR A 78 1.35 -3.72 -3.40
N ASP A 79 1.41 -5.06 -3.35
CA ASP A 79 2.47 -5.83 -3.99
C ASP A 79 2.52 -5.58 -5.51
N ASN A 80 1.36 -5.57 -6.16
CA ASN A 80 1.26 -5.30 -7.60
C ASN A 80 1.81 -3.91 -7.95
N ILE A 81 1.51 -2.90 -7.12
CA ILE A 81 1.98 -1.53 -7.35
C ILE A 81 3.49 -1.42 -7.14
N ILE A 82 4.02 -2.02 -6.08
CA ILE A 82 5.47 -2.06 -5.86
C ILE A 82 6.17 -2.74 -7.03
N GLU A 83 5.62 -3.85 -7.53
CA GLU A 83 6.20 -4.55 -8.67
C GLU A 83 6.19 -3.69 -9.93
N LYS A 84 5.09 -2.97 -10.20
CA LYS A 84 4.99 -2.02 -11.31
C LYS A 84 6.07 -0.94 -11.21
N PHE A 85 6.21 -0.28 -10.06
CA PHE A 85 7.23 0.77 -9.87
C PHE A 85 8.66 0.22 -10.00
N ARG A 86 8.93 -0.99 -9.52
CA ARG A 86 10.24 -1.65 -9.70
C ARG A 86 10.57 -1.89 -11.18
N ARG A 87 9.58 -2.32 -11.96
CA ARG A 87 9.75 -2.53 -13.41
C ARG A 87 10.00 -1.22 -14.14
N GLU A 88 9.28 -0.15 -13.78
CA GLU A 88 9.48 1.18 -14.35
C GLU A 88 10.87 1.74 -13.99
N LEU A 89 11.31 1.61 -12.74
CA LEU A 89 12.64 2.02 -12.31
C LEU A 89 13.73 1.34 -13.14
N LYS A 90 13.67 0.01 -13.28
CA LYS A 90 14.64 -0.77 -14.07
C LYS A 90 14.66 -0.33 -15.54
N LYS A 91 13.51 0.03 -16.12
CA LYS A 91 13.42 0.54 -17.48
C LYS A 91 14.13 1.89 -17.61
N THR A 92 13.89 2.80 -16.67
CA THR A 92 14.52 4.12 -16.63
C THR A 92 16.03 4.03 -16.42
N GLU A 93 16.51 3.14 -15.54
CA GLU A 93 17.94 2.89 -15.32
C GLU A 93 18.64 2.41 -16.60
N ASN A 94 18.02 1.48 -17.32
CA ASN A 94 18.55 1.00 -18.60
C ASN A 94 18.60 2.11 -19.67
N GLN A 95 17.57 2.97 -19.71
CA GLN A 95 17.56 4.12 -20.61
C GLN A 95 18.68 5.11 -20.26
N LEU A 96 18.87 5.42 -18.98
CA LEU A 96 19.93 6.31 -18.51
C LEU A 96 21.32 5.74 -18.84
N PHE A 97 21.52 4.44 -18.65
CA PHE A 97 22.75 3.76 -19.01
C PHE A 97 23.04 3.87 -20.52
N ASN A 98 22.05 3.63 -21.37
CA ASN A 98 22.18 3.74 -22.82
C ASN A 98 22.48 5.17 -23.27
N ILE A 99 21.82 6.18 -22.69
CA ILE A 99 22.08 7.59 -22.97
C ILE A 99 23.52 7.96 -22.57
N ASN A 100 23.99 7.52 -21.41
CA ASN A 100 25.36 7.75 -20.98
C ASN A 100 26.39 7.08 -21.89
N LYS A 101 26.09 5.87 -22.39
CA LYS A 101 26.93 5.18 -23.38
C LYS A 101 26.98 5.94 -24.70
N GLN A 102 25.83 6.40 -25.20
CA GLN A 102 25.76 7.23 -26.40
C GLN A 102 26.54 8.54 -26.23
N LYS A 103 26.38 9.24 -25.11
CA LYS A 103 27.13 10.46 -24.79
C LYS A 103 28.65 10.23 -24.82
N LYS A 104 29.13 9.11 -24.26
CA LYS A 104 30.56 8.74 -24.32
C LYS A 104 31.04 8.51 -25.75
N ILE A 105 30.25 7.81 -26.57
CA ILE A 105 30.58 7.57 -27.99
C ILE A 105 30.63 8.89 -28.76
N THR A 106 29.62 9.75 -28.60
CA THR A 106 29.57 11.05 -29.28
C THR A 106 30.74 11.95 -28.88
N ASN A 107 31.14 11.96 -27.61
CA ASN A 107 32.32 12.71 -27.15
C ASN A 107 33.65 12.15 -27.68
N TYR A 108 33.71 10.86 -28.05
CA TYR A 108 34.91 10.23 -28.60
C TYR A 108 35.02 10.42 -30.12
N ILE A 109 33.89 10.57 -30.81
CA ILE A 109 33.83 10.82 -32.27
C ILE A 109 34.11 12.29 -32.60
N ARG A 110 33.87 13.21 -31.66
CA ARG A 110 34.09 14.65 -31.80
C ARG A 110 35.53 15.02 -31.50
#